data_AF-A0A1K1UGA6-F1
#
_entry.id   AF-A0A1K1UGA6-F1
#
_cell.length_a   1.000
_cell.length_b   1.000
_cell.length_c   1.000
_cell.angle_alpha   90.00
_cell.angle_beta   90.00
_cell.angle_gamma   90.00
#
_symmetry.space_group_name_H-M   'P 1'
#
loop_
_entity.id
_entity.type
_entity.pdbx_description
1 polymer ?
#
loop_
_entity_poly.entity_id
_entity_poly.type
_entity_poly.pdbx_seq_one_letter_code
_entity_poly.pdbx_strand_id
1 'polypeptide(L)'
;MADVKTPVPPRERTSTHTRAAVLAACVGQFLVVLDVSVVNVALPSMRSDLGTSSAGLQWVLNAYSIAFAGFMLLGGRAADIYGRKRMFLTGLGLFTAASLAGGLAQEGWQLIAARAAQGLGAAVLAPATLTLLTTTVPEGPARTRVIGTWMAVGAGGGAAGGLIGGVLTDLPRHRAARR
;
A
#
# COMPACT_ATOMS: atom_id res chain seq x y z
N MET A 1 -56.58 -23.96 7.93
CA MET A 1 -55.90 -23.62 6.67
C MET A 1 -54.76 -22.68 7.04
N ALA A 2 -53.52 -23.17 7.02
CA ALA A 2 -52.38 -22.51 7.65
C ALA A 2 -51.87 -21.33 6.80
N ASP A 3 -51.63 -20.20 7.46
CA ASP A 3 -51.03 -18.99 6.92
C ASP A 3 -49.57 -19.26 6.51
N VAL A 4 -49.32 -19.35 5.20
CA VAL A 4 -47.97 -19.49 4.63
C VAL A 4 -47.29 -18.13 4.75
N LYS A 5 -46.52 -17.95 5.82
CA LYS A 5 -45.63 -16.81 6.00
C LYS A 5 -44.53 -16.88 4.94
N THR A 6 -44.69 -16.10 3.86
CA THR A 6 -43.69 -16.00 2.79
C THR A 6 -42.36 -15.48 3.36
N PRO A 7 -41.21 -16.07 2.99
CA PRO A 7 -39.91 -15.56 3.44
C PRO A 7 -39.67 -14.18 2.83
N VAL A 8 -39.43 -13.18 3.68
CA VAL A 8 -38.98 -11.85 3.24
C VAL A 8 -37.57 -11.98 2.65
N PRO A 9 -37.31 -11.55 1.40
CA PRO A 9 -35.97 -11.63 0.82
C PRO A 9 -34.98 -10.78 1.64
N PRO A 10 -33.75 -11.25 1.90
CA PRO A 10 -32.77 -10.51 2.68
C PRO A 10 -32.44 -9.17 1.99
N ARG A 11 -32.61 -8.06 2.73
CA ARG A 11 -32.33 -6.68 2.30
C ARG A 11 -30.94 -6.52 1.64
N GLU A 12 -30.90 -5.80 0.52
CA GLU A 12 -29.75 -5.29 -0.27
C GLU A 12 -28.64 -4.52 0.50
N ARG A 13 -28.66 -4.47 1.83
CA ARG A 13 -27.70 -3.72 2.65
C ARG A 13 -26.28 -4.29 2.64
N THR A 14 -26.07 -5.47 2.07
CA THR A 14 -24.77 -6.15 1.95
C THR A 14 -23.89 -5.63 0.80
N SER A 15 -24.47 -5.01 -0.24
CA SER A 15 -23.74 -4.59 -1.45
C SER A 15 -22.73 -3.45 -1.21
N THR A 16 -23.14 -2.39 -0.51
CA THR A 16 -22.32 -1.17 -0.34
C THR A 16 -21.09 -1.42 0.53
N HIS A 17 -21.24 -2.20 1.61
CA HIS A 17 -20.13 -2.49 2.52
C HIS A 17 -19.07 -3.39 1.85
N THR A 18 -19.48 -4.38 1.06
CA THR A 18 -18.56 -5.21 0.28
C THR A 18 -17.82 -4.39 -0.78
N ARG A 19 -18.51 -3.51 -1.52
CA ARG A 19 -17.86 -2.62 -2.49
C ARG A 19 -16.82 -1.71 -1.83
N ALA A 20 -17.16 -1.11 -0.69
CA ALA A 20 -16.24 -0.26 0.05
C ALA A 20 -14.99 -1.03 0.54
N ALA A 21 -15.16 -2.26 1.02
CA ALA A 21 -14.04 -3.09 1.45
C ALA A 21 -13.12 -3.48 0.28
N VAL A 22 -13.69 -3.83 -0.87
CA VAL A 22 -12.93 -4.14 -2.08
C VAL A 22 -12.15 -2.92 -2.57
N LEU A 23 -12.80 -1.76 -2.65
CA LEU A 23 -12.13 -0.51 -3.03
C LEU A 23 -11.00 -0.16 -2.06
N ALA A 24 -11.23 -0.24 -0.75
CA ALA A 24 -10.21 0.02 0.25
C ALA A 24 -9.00 -0.92 0.11
N ALA A 25 -9.24 -2.21 -0.11
CA ALA A 25 -8.17 -3.19 -0.32
C ALA A 25 -7.36 -2.90 -1.59
N CYS A 26 -8.03 -2.55 -2.70
CA CYS A 26 -7.37 -2.15 -3.95
C CYS A 26 -6.55 -0.86 -3.77
N VAL A 27 -7.08 0.14 -3.08
CA VAL A 27 -6.35 1.40 -2.80
C VAL A 27 -5.13 1.12 -1.94
N GLY A 28 -5.26 0.30 -0.88
CA GLY A 28 -4.12 -0.07 -0.04
C GLY A 28 -3.01 -0.76 -0.84
N GLN A 29 -3.38 -1.69 -1.71
CA GLN A 29 -2.42 -2.39 -2.58
C GLN A 29 -1.76 -1.46 -3.61
N PHE A 30 -2.55 -0.58 -4.24
CA PHE A 30 -2.03 0.42 -5.15
C PHE A 30 -0.99 1.31 -4.46
N LEU A 31 -1.30 1.82 -3.27
CA LEU A 31 -0.41 2.71 -2.52
C LEU A 31 0.90 2.03 -2.14
N VAL A 32 0.84 0.78 -1.67
CA VAL A 32 2.04 0.02 -1.29
C VAL A 32 2.96 -0.19 -2.50
N VAL A 33 2.41 -0.61 -3.65
CA VAL A 33 3.23 -0.86 -4.83
C VAL A 33 3.71 0.45 -5.47
N LEU A 34 2.85 1.47 -5.52
CA LEU A 34 3.21 2.81 -6.01
C LEU A 34 4.42 3.36 -5.27
N ASP A 35 4.43 3.29 -3.94
CA ASP A 35 5.54 3.79 -3.12
C ASP A 35 6.87 3.12 -3.44
N VAL A 36 6.89 1.79 -3.53
CA VAL A 36 8.11 1.05 -3.86
C VAL A 36 8.63 1.48 -5.22
N SER A 37 7.75 1.65 -6.20
CA SER A 37 8.12 2.16 -7.53
C SER A 37 8.65 3.59 -7.48
N VAL A 38 7.94 4.52 -6.83
CA VAL A 38 8.33 5.93 -6.74
C VAL A 38 9.72 6.07 -6.11
N VAL A 39 9.99 5.34 -5.03
CA VAL A 39 11.31 5.41 -4.39
C VAL A 39 12.41 4.84 -5.27
N ASN A 40 12.18 3.72 -5.97
CA ASN A 40 13.18 3.21 -6.91
C ASN A 40 13.56 4.25 -7.98
N VAL A 41 12.58 5.00 -8.48
CA VAL A 41 12.83 6.07 -9.47
C VAL A 41 13.51 7.29 -8.83
N ALA A 42 13.22 7.59 -7.57
CA ALA A 42 13.78 8.72 -6.84
C ALA A 42 15.16 8.44 -6.21
N LEU A 43 15.68 7.21 -6.23
CA LEU A 43 17.01 6.89 -5.67
C LEU A 43 18.14 7.80 -6.20
N PRO A 44 18.22 8.11 -7.52
CA PRO A 44 19.26 9.01 -8.02
C PRO A 44 19.16 10.42 -7.45
N SER A 45 17.95 10.98 -7.30
CA SER A 45 17.75 12.31 -6.73
C SER A 45 17.99 12.31 -5.21
N MET A 46 17.60 11.26 -4.49
CA MET A 46 17.95 11.08 -3.07
C MET A 46 19.48 11.11 -2.85
N ARG A 47 20.25 10.59 -3.80
CA ARG A 47 21.72 10.65 -3.76
C ARG A 47 22.26 12.07 -3.88
N SER A 48 21.75 12.83 -4.86
CA SER A 48 22.22 14.19 -5.14
C SER A 48 21.77 15.17 -4.07
N ASP A 49 20.53 15.05 -3.60
CA ASP A 49 19.87 16.06 -2.78
C ASP A 49 20.23 15.89 -1.29
N LEU A 50 20.45 14.65 -0.83
CA LEU A 50 20.79 14.33 0.56
C LEU A 50 22.27 13.95 0.75
N GLY A 51 23.08 14.01 -0.32
CA GLY A 51 24.49 13.58 -0.29
C GLY A 51 24.69 12.10 0.11
N THR A 52 23.66 11.26 -0.07
CA THR A 52 23.65 9.89 0.45
C THR A 52 24.65 9.01 -0.30
N SER A 53 25.42 8.20 0.42
CA SER A 53 26.35 7.23 -0.19
C SER A 53 25.61 6.10 -0.92
N SER A 54 26.29 5.35 -1.79
CA SER A 54 25.73 4.14 -2.41
C SER A 54 25.20 3.15 -1.36
N ALA A 55 25.90 3.01 -0.22
CA ALA A 55 25.48 2.16 0.88
C ALA A 55 24.20 2.68 1.54
N GLY A 56 24.07 4.00 1.72
CA GLY A 56 22.86 4.62 2.27
C GLY A 56 21.63 4.38 1.38
N LEU A 57 21.77 4.50 0.06
CA LEU A 57 20.70 4.18 -0.88
C LEU A 57 20.25 2.71 -0.79
N GLN A 58 21.19 1.79 -0.60
CA GLN A 58 20.87 0.38 -0.44
C GLN A 58 20.11 0.14 0.88
N TRP A 59 20.45 0.87 1.93
CA TRP A 59 19.70 0.86 3.19
C TRP A 59 18.29 1.43 3.08
N VAL A 60 18.04 2.42 2.22
CA VAL A 60 16.67 2.93 1.97
C VAL A 60 15.75 1.81 1.48
N LEU A 61 16.23 0.94 0.58
CA LEU A 61 15.45 -0.22 0.09
C LEU A 61 15.42 -1.37 1.10
N ASN A 62 16.56 -1.65 1.74
CA ASN A 62 16.69 -2.78 2.66
C ASN A 62 15.92 -2.55 3.96
N ALA A 63 15.94 -1.35 4.53
CA ALA A 63 15.23 -1.06 5.78
C ALA A 63 13.72 -1.29 5.64
N TYR A 64 13.13 -0.85 4.53
CA TYR A 64 11.75 -1.17 4.18
C TYR A 64 11.54 -2.68 4.08
N SER A 65 12.36 -3.37 3.29
CA SER A 65 12.18 -4.80 3.02
C SER A 65 12.35 -5.67 4.27
N ILE A 66 13.32 -5.34 5.13
CA ILE A 66 13.58 -6.04 6.40
C ILE A 66 12.40 -5.84 7.36
N ALA A 67 11.94 -4.60 7.54
CA ALA A 67 10.78 -4.31 8.38
C ALA A 67 9.52 -4.98 7.84
N PHE A 68 9.28 -4.90 6.53
CA PHE A 68 8.15 -5.55 5.88
C PHE A 68 8.18 -7.06 6.10
N ALA A 69 9.24 -7.73 5.66
CA ALA A 69 9.35 -9.19 5.72
C ALA A 69 9.38 -9.72 7.16
N GLY A 70 10.15 -9.06 8.04
CA GLY A 70 10.31 -9.46 9.45
C GLY A 70 9.03 -9.35 10.26
N PHE A 71 8.15 -8.40 9.91
CA PHE A 71 6.92 -8.15 10.66
C PHE A 71 5.64 -8.59 9.93
N MET A 72 5.71 -9.06 8.68
CA MET A 72 4.53 -9.43 7.89
C MET A 72 3.65 -10.47 8.59
N LEU A 73 4.27 -11.52 9.14
CA LEU A 73 3.55 -12.56 9.87
C LEU A 73 2.92 -12.01 11.16
N LEU A 74 3.61 -11.11 11.86
CA LEU A 74 3.09 -10.45 13.06
C LEU A 74 1.92 -9.52 12.72
N GLY A 75 2.04 -8.75 11.63
CA GLY A 75 0.99 -7.87 11.13
C GLY A 75 -0.28 -8.62 10.73
N GLY A 76 -0.13 -9.77 10.05
CA GLY A 76 -1.23 -10.68 9.75
C GLY A 76 -1.93 -11.19 11.02
N ARG A 77 -1.16 -11.73 11.97
CA ARG A 77 -1.68 -12.16 13.29
C ARG A 77 -2.38 -11.04 14.05
N ALA A 78 -1.80 -9.83 14.05
CA ALA A 78 -2.39 -8.66 14.69
C ALA A 78 -3.72 -8.26 14.03
N ALA A 79 -3.85 -8.35 12.70
CA ALA A 79 -5.10 -8.09 11.99
C ALA A 79 -6.22 -9.08 12.35
N ASP A 80 -5.86 -10.34 12.63
CA ASP A 80 -6.80 -11.35 13.07
C ASP A 80 -7.26 -11.13 14.54
N ILE A 81 -6.35 -10.68 15.42
CA ILE A 81 -6.64 -10.47 16.85
C ILE A 81 -7.37 -9.14 17.11
N TYR A 82 -6.83 -8.02 16.60
CA TYR A 82 -7.32 -6.67 16.92
C TYR A 82 -8.43 -6.19 15.97
N GLY A 83 -8.76 -7.00 14.98
CA GLY A 83 -9.80 -6.74 13.99
C GLY A 83 -9.27 -6.07 12.73
N ARG A 84 -9.69 -6.61 11.59
CA ARG A 84 -9.18 -6.29 10.24
C ARG A 84 -9.36 -4.83 9.87
N LYS A 85 -10.52 -4.24 10.15
CA LYS A 85 -10.79 -2.83 9.83
C LYS A 85 -9.87 -1.89 10.60
N ARG A 86 -9.65 -2.16 11.90
CA ARG A 86 -8.77 -1.34 12.75
C ARG A 86 -7.33 -1.45 12.27
N MET A 87 -6.83 -2.67 12.06
CA MET A 87 -5.46 -2.88 11.60
C MET A 87 -5.20 -2.39 10.17
N PHE A 88 -6.18 -2.48 9.27
CA PHE A 88 -6.09 -1.82 7.97
C PHE A 88 -5.89 -0.31 8.12
N LEU A 89 -6.70 0.36 8.94
CA LEU A 89 -6.59 1.81 9.15
C LEU A 89 -5.30 2.20 9.87
N THR A 90 -4.85 1.42 10.85
CA THR A 90 -3.58 1.64 11.55
C THR A 90 -2.38 1.46 10.61
N GLY A 91 -2.35 0.37 9.84
CA GLY A 91 -1.30 0.10 8.86
C GLY A 91 -1.26 1.17 7.78
N LEU A 92 -2.42 1.56 7.25
CA LEU A 92 -2.54 2.65 6.29
C LEU A 92 -2.07 3.99 6.86
N GLY A 93 -2.52 4.34 8.07
CA GLY A 93 -2.12 5.58 8.73
C GLY A 93 -0.61 5.65 8.98
N LEU A 94 -0.02 4.57 9.49
CA LEU A 94 1.43 4.46 9.69
C LEU A 94 2.18 4.58 8.37
N PHE A 95 1.73 3.85 7.34
CA PHE A 95 2.35 3.89 6.01
C PHE A 95 2.32 5.30 5.42
N THR A 96 1.17 5.97 5.45
CA THR A 96 1.02 7.33 4.92
C THR A 96 1.82 8.34 5.72
N ALA A 97 1.81 8.28 7.05
CA ALA A 97 2.59 9.18 7.89
C ALA A 97 4.10 9.00 7.68
N ALA A 98 4.57 7.75 7.56
CA ALA A 98 5.96 7.45 7.27
C ALA A 98 6.36 7.90 5.85
N SER A 99 5.48 7.75 4.87
CA SER A 99 5.70 8.25 3.50
C SER A 99 5.85 9.78 3.47
N LEU A 100 4.99 10.50 4.21
CA LEU A 100 5.11 11.96 4.37
C LEU A 100 6.42 12.35 5.06
N ALA A 101 6.79 11.65 6.13
CA ALA A 101 8.06 11.88 6.81
C ALA A 101 9.27 11.64 5.90
N GLY A 102 9.22 10.61 5.05
CA GLY A 102 10.24 10.32 4.04
C GLY A 102 10.34 11.41 2.97
N GLY A 103 9.21 11.96 2.52
CA GLY A 103 9.17 13.09 1.58
C GLY A 103 9.67 14.42 2.16
N LEU A 104 9.71 14.54 3.49
CA LEU A 104 10.24 15.71 4.22
C LEU A 104 11.65 15.48 4.77
N ALA A 105 12.27 14.33 4.46
CA ALA A 105 13.59 13.99 4.96
C ALA A 105 14.65 14.98 4.42
N GLN A 106 15.47 15.50 5.33
CA GLN A 106 16.59 16.39 5.05
C GLN A 106 17.93 15.66 5.09
N GLU A 107 17.96 14.48 5.73
CA GLU A 107 19.16 13.66 5.90
C GLU A 107 18.90 12.20 5.53
N GLY A 108 19.92 11.50 5.01
CA GLY A 108 19.77 10.11 4.56
C GLY A 108 19.30 9.14 5.66
N TRP A 109 19.69 9.35 6.92
CA TRP A 109 19.25 8.51 8.04
C TRP A 109 17.77 8.69 8.37
N GLN A 110 17.21 9.90 8.19
CA GLN A 110 15.79 10.18 8.41
C GLN A 110 14.96 9.43 7.38
N LEU A 111 15.43 9.41 6.12
CA LEU A 111 14.83 8.64 5.06
C LEU A 111 14.85 7.15 5.40
N ILE A 112 15.99 6.59 5.80
CA ILE A 112 16.09 5.17 6.21
C ILE A 112 15.11 4.83 7.35
N ALA A 113 15.02 5.68 8.38
CA ALA A 113 14.09 5.49 9.49
C ALA A 113 12.61 5.55 9.03
N ALA A 114 12.28 6.50 8.16
CA ALA A 114 10.95 6.59 7.55
C ALA A 114 10.62 5.33 6.74
N ARG A 115 11.57 4.80 5.95
CA ARG A 115 11.38 3.55 5.19
C ARG A 115 11.17 2.35 6.08
N ALA A 116 11.89 2.24 7.20
CA ALA A 116 11.67 1.18 8.18
C ALA A 116 10.25 1.24 8.77
N ALA A 117 9.82 2.43 9.24
CA ALA A 117 8.48 2.64 9.76
C ALA A 117 7.39 2.36 8.71
N GLN A 118 7.65 2.74 7.46
CA GLN A 118 6.76 2.49 6.34
C GLN A 118 6.64 0.99 6.02
N GLY A 119 7.75 0.25 6.11
CA GLY A 119 7.77 -1.22 6.01
C GLY A 119 6.93 -1.88 7.10
N LEU A 120 6.93 -1.37 8.32
CA LEU A 120 6.03 -1.83 9.40
C LEU A 120 4.55 -1.57 9.07
N GLY A 121 4.23 -0.39 8.54
CA GLY A 121 2.87 -0.08 8.07
C GLY A 121 2.41 -1.04 6.96
N ALA A 122 3.29 -1.29 5.99
CA ALA A 122 3.05 -2.23 4.90
C ALA A 122 2.89 -3.68 5.39
N ALA A 123 3.66 -4.10 6.39
CA ALA A 123 3.60 -5.45 6.99
C ALA A 123 2.22 -5.77 7.60
N VAL A 124 1.52 -4.74 8.08
CA VAL A 124 0.14 -4.85 8.56
C VAL A 124 -0.86 -4.71 7.41
N LEU A 125 -0.64 -3.71 6.54
CA LEU A 125 -1.58 -3.35 5.49
C LEU A 125 -1.74 -4.44 4.42
N ALA A 126 -0.64 -5.04 3.97
CA ALA A 126 -0.65 -6.07 2.92
C ALA A 126 -1.53 -7.28 3.28
N PRO A 127 -1.32 -7.99 4.42
CA PRO A 127 -2.20 -9.09 4.79
C PRO A 127 -3.63 -8.62 5.10
N ALA A 128 -3.80 -7.43 5.69
CA ALA A 128 -5.13 -6.88 5.97
C ALA A 128 -5.96 -6.67 4.69
N THR A 129 -5.35 -6.19 3.60
CA THR A 129 -6.04 -5.98 2.32
C THR A 129 -6.55 -7.30 1.74
N LEU A 130 -5.71 -8.34 1.68
CA LEU A 130 -6.10 -9.64 1.16
C LEU A 130 -7.18 -10.29 2.02
N THR A 131 -7.03 -10.23 3.34
CA THR A 131 -8.02 -10.75 4.30
C THR A 131 -9.36 -10.02 4.19
N LEU A 132 -9.37 -8.70 3.96
CA LEU A 132 -10.62 -7.97 3.69
C LEU A 132 -11.33 -8.52 2.45
N LEU A 133 -10.60 -8.80 1.36
CA LEU A 133 -11.19 -9.37 0.14
C LEU A 133 -11.75 -10.77 0.38
N THR A 134 -10.95 -11.66 0.96
CA THR A 134 -11.35 -13.07 1.16
C THR A 134 -12.47 -13.22 2.17
N THR A 135 -12.70 -12.25 3.05
CA THR A 135 -13.73 -12.35 4.09
C THR A 135 -14.99 -11.56 3.81
N THR A 136 -14.93 -10.60 2.87
CA THR A 136 -16.11 -9.84 2.42
C THR A 136 -16.71 -10.36 1.13
N VAL A 137 -15.93 -11.09 0.31
CA VAL A 137 -16.41 -11.71 -0.94
C VAL A 137 -16.49 -13.23 -0.76
N PRO A 138 -17.67 -13.86 -0.95
CA PRO A 138 -17.83 -15.30 -0.85
C PRO A 138 -16.93 -16.09 -1.82
N GLU A 139 -16.65 -17.34 -1.50
CA GLU A 139 -15.86 -18.23 -2.35
C GLU A 139 -16.50 -18.44 -3.73
N GLY A 140 -15.66 -18.61 -4.75
CA GLY A 140 -16.08 -18.82 -6.13
C GLY A 140 -15.59 -17.74 -7.11
N PRO A 141 -16.16 -17.70 -8.33
CA PRO A 141 -15.67 -16.85 -9.42
C PRO A 141 -15.61 -15.35 -9.07
N ALA A 142 -16.51 -14.88 -8.22
CA ALA A 142 -16.55 -13.48 -7.79
C ALA A 142 -15.30 -13.08 -6.99
N ARG A 143 -14.86 -13.91 -6.02
CA ARG A 143 -13.65 -13.67 -5.24
C ARG A 143 -12.41 -13.73 -6.13
N THR A 144 -12.32 -14.72 -7.01
CA THR A 144 -11.21 -14.83 -7.97
C THR A 144 -11.08 -13.57 -8.82
N ARG A 145 -12.20 -13.03 -9.33
CA ARG A 145 -12.20 -11.79 -10.11
C ARG A 145 -11.70 -10.61 -9.29
N VAL A 146 -12.18 -10.46 -8.04
CA VAL A 146 -11.78 -9.37 -7.15
C VAL A 146 -10.30 -9.44 -6.77
N ILE A 147 -9.78 -10.63 -6.43
CA ILE A 147 -8.35 -10.83 -6.18
C ILE A 147 -7.54 -10.56 -7.45
N GLY A 148 -8.03 -10.97 -8.62
CA GLY A 148 -7.42 -10.65 -9.91
C GLY A 148 -7.33 -9.13 -10.15
N THR A 149 -8.41 -8.39 -9.87
CA THR A 149 -8.39 -6.92 -9.93
C THR A 149 -7.41 -6.32 -8.93
N TRP A 150 -7.37 -6.82 -7.69
CA TRP A 150 -6.42 -6.36 -6.67
C TRP A 150 -4.96 -6.57 -7.11
N MET A 151 -4.63 -7.72 -7.71
CA MET A 151 -3.32 -7.99 -8.30
C MET A 151 -3.01 -7.03 -9.46
N ALA A 152 -3.98 -6.83 -10.37
CA ALA A 152 -3.83 -5.94 -11.52
C ALA A 152 -3.64 -4.48 -11.09
N VAL A 153 -4.35 -4.04 -10.05
CA VAL A 153 -4.19 -2.70 -9.44
C VAL A 153 -2.79 -2.56 -8.83
N GLY A 154 -2.28 -3.59 -8.17
CA GLY A 154 -0.90 -3.62 -7.71
C GLY A 154 0.09 -3.43 -8.86
N ALA A 155 -0.04 -4.22 -9.92
CA ALA A 155 0.80 -4.09 -11.11
C ALA A 155 0.70 -2.68 -11.76
N GLY A 156 -0.52 -2.12 -11.82
CA GLY A 156 -0.79 -0.77 -12.28
C GLY A 156 -0.12 0.31 -11.42
N GLY A 157 -0.08 0.13 -10.09
CA GLY A 157 0.69 0.98 -9.17
C GLY A 157 2.18 0.94 -9.47
N GLY A 158 2.69 -0.23 -9.84
CA GLY A 158 4.07 -0.44 -10.28
C GLY A 158 4.44 0.44 -11.48
N ALA A 159 3.62 0.36 -12.54
CA ALA A 159 3.79 1.14 -13.77
C ALA A 159 3.56 2.65 -13.55
N ALA A 160 2.53 3.01 -12.78
CA ALA A 160 2.22 4.40 -12.45
C ALA A 160 3.36 5.06 -11.67
N GLY A 161 3.99 4.35 -10.73
CA GLY A 161 5.13 4.87 -9.99
C GLY A 161 6.36 5.13 -10.86
N GLY A 162 6.56 4.29 -11.88
CA GLY A 162 7.57 4.52 -12.93
C GLY A 162 7.34 5.82 -13.70
N LEU A 163 6.09 6.04 -14.14
CA LEU A 163 5.71 7.23 -14.91
C LEU A 163 5.72 8.50 -14.06
N ILE A 164 5.16 8.47 -12.85
CA ILE A 164 5.10 9.61 -11.93
C ILE A 164 6.52 9.98 -11.48
N GLY A 165 7.35 8.98 -11.12
CA GLY A 165 8.74 9.21 -10.77
C GLY A 165 9.57 9.80 -11.93
N GLY A 166 9.32 9.34 -13.16
CA GLY A 166 9.97 9.87 -14.37
C GLY A 166 9.61 11.33 -14.66
N VAL A 167 8.34 11.70 -14.54
CA VAL A 167 7.89 13.09 -14.72
C VAL A 167 8.48 14.03 -13.65
N LEU A 168 8.60 13.58 -12.40
CA LEU A 168 9.25 14.34 -11.32
C LEU A 168 10.75 14.55 -11.55
N THR A 169 11.43 13.64 -12.25
CA THR A 169 12.88 13.73 -12.57
C THR A 169 13.19 14.52 -13.85
N ASP A 170 12.24 14.67 -14.77
CA ASP A 170 12.40 15.49 -16.00
C ASP A 170 12.05 16.98 -15.82
N LEU A 171 11.27 17.33 -14.78
CA LEU A 171 10.88 18.71 -14.53
C LEU A 171 12.03 19.67 -14.13
N PRO A 172 13.12 19.22 -13.46
CA PRO A 172 14.26 20.11 -13.22
C PRO A 172 15.14 20.34 -14.46
N ARG A 173 15.22 19.37 -15.38
CA ARG A 173 16.20 19.40 -16.49
C ARG A 173 15.81 20.32 -17.66
N HIS A 174 14.52 20.38 -17.99
CA HIS A 174 14.05 21.19 -19.12
C HIS A 174 14.13 22.72 -18.88
N ARG A 175 14.28 23.18 -17.62
CA ARG A 175 14.46 24.61 -17.28
C ARG A 175 15.92 25.06 -17.29
N ALA A 176 16.87 24.15 -17.12
CA ALA A 176 18.31 24.46 -17.19
C ALA A 176 18.83 24.47 -18.64
N ALA A 177 18.25 23.67 -19.54
CA ALA A 177 18.65 23.59 -20.95
C ALA A 177 18.13 24.76 -21.84
N ARG A 178 17.51 25.79 -21.25
CA ARG A 178 17.01 26.99 -21.94
C ARG A 178 17.71 28.28 -21.48
N ARG A 179 18.83 28.18 -20.77
CA ARG A 179 19.69 29.32 -20.42
C ARG A 179 21.08 29.14 -21.01
#